data_AF-A0A946AKA5-F1
#
_entry.id   AF-A0A946AKA5-F1
#
_cell.length_a   1.000
_cell.length_b   1.000
_cell.length_c   1.000
_cell.angle_alpha   90.00
_cell.angle_beta   90.00
_cell.angle_gamma   90.00
#
_symmetry.space_group_name_H-M   'P 1'
#
loop_
_entity.id
_entity.type
_entity.pdbx_description
1 polymer ?
#
loop_
_entity_poly.entity_id
_entity_poly.type
_entity_poly.pdbx_seq_one_letter_code
_entity_poly.pdbx_strand_id
1 'polypeptide(L)'
;PGNYEVPMGIPFKDLLELCGGVLGGRKLKAVIPGGSSVPVMPAANIMNCTMDYTSLQENGSSFGTGAVMVMDDTTCMVKVLRRIARFYMAESCGQCTPCREGTGWLYRMLCRIVDGEGSEDDLDKLVDVANKIEGHTICALGDAAAWPVQSFLKHFRHEFEYMVRNNGRSIVDDPSEAAA
;
A
#
# COMPACT_ATOMS: atom_id res chain seq x y z
N PRO A 1 -14.80 13.08 0.26
CA PRO A 1 -13.67 12.86 -0.69
C PRO A 1 -13.91 13.69 -1.95
N GLY A 2 -12.85 14.22 -2.57
CA GLY A 2 -12.96 15.08 -3.74
C GLY A 2 -11.59 15.52 -4.27
N ASN A 3 -11.60 16.31 -5.34
CA ASN A 3 -10.40 16.93 -5.90
C ASN A 3 -10.34 18.40 -5.49
N TYR A 4 -9.17 18.85 -5.08
CA TYR A 4 -8.93 20.23 -4.66
C TYR A 4 -7.70 20.77 -5.39
N GLU A 5 -7.81 21.96 -5.95
CA GLU A 5 -6.67 22.70 -6.47
C GLU A 5 -6.04 23.48 -5.32
N VAL A 6 -4.85 23.07 -4.90
CA VAL A 6 -4.13 23.65 -3.76
C VAL A 6 -2.65 23.85 -4.11
N PRO A 7 -1.95 24.79 -3.45
CA PRO A 7 -0.51 24.96 -3.66
C PRO A 7 0.28 23.69 -3.34
N MET A 8 1.30 23.42 -4.16
CA MET A 8 2.25 22.33 -3.88
C MET A 8 2.97 22.59 -2.56
N GLY A 9 3.18 21.54 -1.76
CA GLY A 9 3.79 21.63 -0.43
C GLY A 9 2.81 21.97 0.69
N ILE A 10 1.48 21.97 0.44
CA ILE A 10 0.49 22.02 1.53
C ILE A 10 0.81 20.93 2.58
N PRO A 11 0.85 21.23 3.88
CA PRO A 11 1.01 20.20 4.90
C PRO A 11 -0.11 19.16 4.78
N PHE A 12 0.22 17.86 4.86
CA PHE A 12 -0.76 16.80 4.69
C PHE A 12 -1.94 16.94 5.67
N LYS A 13 -1.66 17.32 6.92
CA LYS A 13 -2.67 17.55 7.95
C LYS A 13 -3.70 18.62 7.52
N ASP A 14 -3.26 19.68 6.86
CA ASP A 14 -4.10 20.79 6.42
C ASP A 14 -4.93 20.36 5.20
N LEU A 15 -4.33 19.58 4.29
CA LEU A 15 -5.05 18.95 3.17
C LEU A 15 -6.14 17.97 3.67
N LEU A 16 -5.82 17.15 4.68
CA LEU A 16 -6.76 16.20 5.26
C LEU A 16 -7.94 16.94 5.93
N GLU A 17 -7.66 18.01 6.67
CA GLU A 17 -8.70 18.87 7.26
C GLU A 17 -9.59 19.52 6.19
N LEU A 18 -8.99 20.03 5.11
CA LEU A 18 -9.72 20.59 3.96
C LEU A 18 -10.67 19.55 3.32
N CYS A 19 -10.29 18.28 3.34
CA CYS A 19 -11.10 17.17 2.84
C CYS A 19 -12.22 16.70 3.80
N GLY A 20 -12.32 17.31 4.99
CA GLY A 20 -13.29 16.96 6.04
C GLY A 20 -12.79 15.92 7.05
N GLY A 21 -11.49 15.64 7.07
CA GLY A 21 -10.89 14.67 7.99
C GLY A 21 -11.08 13.21 7.57
N VAL A 22 -10.71 12.29 8.48
CA VAL A 22 -10.92 10.85 8.31
C VAL A 22 -12.41 10.51 8.48
N LEU A 23 -12.90 9.56 7.69
CA LEU A 23 -14.30 9.14 7.68
C LEU A 23 -14.81 8.84 9.10
N GLY A 24 -15.90 9.50 9.49
CA GLY A 24 -16.53 9.30 10.80
C GLY A 24 -15.67 9.72 12.00
N GLY A 25 -14.62 10.53 11.79
CA GLY A 25 -13.69 10.92 12.85
C GLY A 25 -12.80 9.77 13.33
N ARG A 26 -12.66 8.70 12.54
CA ARG A 26 -11.83 7.54 12.88
C ARG A 26 -10.35 7.87 12.93
N LYS A 27 -9.58 6.96 13.55
CA LYS A 27 -8.13 7.08 13.62
C LYS A 27 -7.52 6.84 12.24
N LEU A 28 -6.66 7.75 11.80
CA LEU A 28 -5.85 7.57 10.60
C LEU A 28 -4.88 6.39 10.80
N LYS A 29 -4.85 5.46 9.86
CA LYS A 29 -3.95 4.32 9.88
C LYS A 29 -2.80 4.48 8.89
N ALA A 30 -3.14 4.75 7.63
CA ALA A 30 -2.17 4.79 6.55
C ALA A 30 -2.63 5.69 5.41
N VAL A 31 -1.68 6.15 4.61
CA VAL A 31 -1.94 6.98 3.44
C VAL A 31 -1.03 6.57 2.30
N ILE A 32 -1.56 6.52 1.08
CA ILE A 32 -0.76 6.47 -0.14
C ILE A 32 -0.81 7.89 -0.74
N PRO A 33 0.26 8.70 -0.64
CA PRO A 33 0.19 10.13 -0.90
C PRO A 33 0.06 10.51 -2.39
N GLY A 34 0.58 9.70 -3.31
CA GLY A 34 0.63 10.09 -4.72
C GLY A 34 -0.36 9.41 -5.65
N GLY A 35 -0.69 8.16 -5.36
CA GLY A 35 -1.44 7.25 -6.23
C GLY A 35 -0.97 5.83 -5.99
N SER A 36 -1.62 4.81 -6.57
CA SER A 36 -1.31 3.42 -6.24
C SER A 36 0.13 2.99 -6.52
N SER A 37 0.85 3.76 -7.33
CA SER A 37 2.21 3.50 -7.75
C SER A 37 3.27 3.94 -6.75
N VAL A 38 2.92 4.51 -5.59
CA VAL A 38 3.90 4.99 -4.61
C VAL A 38 3.81 4.20 -3.29
N PRO A 39 4.90 4.14 -2.51
CA PRO A 39 4.90 3.49 -1.19
C PRO A 39 3.79 4.00 -0.26
N VAL A 40 3.17 3.10 0.49
CA VAL A 40 2.26 3.48 1.58
C VAL A 40 3.05 4.04 2.76
N MET A 41 2.48 5.03 3.44
CA MET A 41 3.05 5.65 4.63
C MET A 41 2.14 5.42 5.86
N PRO A 42 2.70 5.05 7.02
CA PRO A 42 1.97 5.07 8.29
C PRO A 42 1.52 6.48 8.66
N ALA A 43 0.40 6.59 9.37
CA ALA A 43 -0.14 7.86 9.85
C ALA A 43 0.91 8.72 10.57
N ALA A 44 1.72 8.11 11.44
CA ALA A 44 2.75 8.81 12.21
C ALA A 44 3.81 9.51 11.33
N ASN A 45 4.07 9.00 10.13
CA ASN A 45 5.06 9.57 9.22
C ASN A 45 4.43 10.70 8.39
N ILE A 46 3.30 10.43 7.74
CA ILE A 46 2.70 11.36 6.79
C ILE A 46 2.10 12.60 7.46
N MET A 47 1.67 12.54 8.72
CA MET A 47 1.13 13.68 9.45
C MET A 47 2.14 14.84 9.63
N ASN A 48 3.44 14.55 9.49
CA ASN A 48 4.52 15.53 9.57
C ASN A 48 5.06 15.95 8.18
N CYS A 49 4.47 15.45 7.10
CA CYS A 49 4.94 15.70 5.73
C CYS A 49 4.18 16.84 5.06
N THR A 50 4.87 17.51 4.13
CA THR A 50 4.26 18.39 3.13
C THR A 50 4.00 17.61 1.85
N MET A 51 2.95 17.99 1.12
CA MET A 51 2.53 17.34 -0.12
C MET A 51 3.35 17.89 -1.30
N ASP A 52 4.64 17.54 -1.31
CA ASP A 52 5.62 17.85 -2.37
C ASP A 52 6.59 16.67 -2.58
N TYR A 53 7.42 16.77 -3.63
CA TYR A 53 8.35 15.70 -3.99
C TYR A 53 9.41 15.42 -2.92
N THR A 54 9.96 16.46 -2.30
CA THR A 54 11.11 16.33 -1.39
C THR A 54 10.69 15.71 -0.07
N SER A 55 9.67 16.28 0.57
CA SER A 55 9.21 15.82 1.89
C SER A 55 8.76 14.37 1.85
N LEU A 56 8.01 13.97 0.82
CA LEU A 56 7.54 12.59 0.69
C LEU A 56 8.69 11.61 0.37
N GLN A 57 9.66 12.01 -0.45
CA GLN A 57 10.82 11.19 -0.78
C GLN A 57 11.71 10.94 0.44
N GLU A 58 12.00 11.97 1.23
CA GLU A 58 12.79 11.86 2.46
C GLU A 58 12.11 10.95 3.50
N ASN A 59 10.79 10.84 3.46
CA ASN A 59 10.00 9.99 4.33
C ASN A 59 9.64 8.62 3.73
N GLY A 60 10.25 8.25 2.60
CA GLY A 60 10.17 6.91 2.03
C GLY A 60 8.95 6.64 1.14
N SER A 61 8.34 7.68 0.58
CA SER A 61 7.28 7.59 -0.44
C SER A 61 7.54 8.57 -1.61
N SER A 62 6.53 8.91 -2.39
CA SER A 62 6.63 9.85 -3.52
C SER A 62 5.30 10.55 -3.78
N PHE A 63 5.35 11.75 -4.36
CA PHE A 63 4.16 12.56 -4.65
C PHE A 63 3.31 12.04 -5.81
N GLY A 64 3.88 11.29 -6.76
CA GLY A 64 3.13 10.69 -7.88
C GLY A 64 2.19 11.68 -8.58
N THR A 65 0.89 11.37 -8.57
CA THR A 65 -0.18 12.17 -9.22
C THR A 65 -0.95 13.08 -8.25
N GLY A 66 -0.64 13.06 -6.95
CA GLY A 66 -1.46 13.71 -5.92
C GLY A 66 -2.82 13.04 -5.68
N ALA A 67 -3.04 11.81 -6.19
CA ALA A 67 -4.23 11.01 -5.95
C ALA A 67 -4.14 10.32 -4.58
N VAL A 68 -4.27 11.13 -3.53
CA VAL A 68 -4.12 10.69 -2.12
C VAL A 68 -5.20 9.66 -1.76
N MET A 69 -4.77 8.50 -1.26
CA MET A 69 -5.67 7.49 -0.69
C MET A 69 -5.49 7.42 0.82
N VAL A 70 -6.56 7.72 1.56
CA VAL A 70 -6.58 7.73 3.03
C VAL A 70 -7.24 6.46 3.55
N MET A 71 -6.61 5.80 4.52
CA MET A 71 -7.09 4.56 5.15
C MET A 71 -7.17 4.73 6.67
N ASP A 72 -8.31 4.34 7.24
CA ASP A 72 -8.56 4.38 8.68
C ASP A 72 -8.22 3.05 9.38
N ASP A 73 -8.42 3.03 10.70
CA ASP A 73 -8.19 1.87 11.57
C ASP A 73 -9.01 0.62 11.23
N THR A 74 -10.11 0.74 10.48
CA THR A 74 -10.91 -0.43 10.01
C THR A 74 -10.37 -1.06 8.74
N THR A 75 -9.39 -0.43 8.10
CA THR A 75 -8.90 -0.89 6.81
C THR A 75 -7.94 -2.05 6.97
N CYS A 76 -8.27 -3.20 6.37
CA CYS A 76 -7.38 -4.35 6.27
C CYS A 76 -6.28 -4.10 5.22
N MET A 77 -5.03 -3.94 5.65
CA MET A 77 -3.93 -3.61 4.75
C MET A 77 -3.60 -4.73 3.76
N VAL A 78 -3.79 -5.99 4.17
CA VAL A 78 -3.59 -7.16 3.30
C VAL A 78 -4.60 -7.18 2.14
N LYS A 79 -5.88 -6.93 2.42
CA LYS A 79 -6.94 -6.88 1.40
C LYS A 79 -6.75 -5.69 0.45
N VAL A 80 -6.27 -4.54 0.95
CA VAL A 80 -5.89 -3.39 0.11
C VAL A 80 -4.75 -3.74 -0.82
N LEU A 81 -3.65 -4.32 -0.31
CA LEU A 81 -2.52 -4.71 -1.15
C LEU A 81 -2.93 -5.72 -2.22
N ARG A 82 -3.74 -6.73 -1.86
CA ARG A 82 -4.29 -7.70 -2.82
C ARG A 82 -5.07 -7.00 -3.95
N ARG A 83 -5.84 -5.96 -3.63
CA ARG A 83 -6.60 -5.20 -4.63
C ARG A 83 -5.69 -4.42 -5.57
N ILE A 84 -4.64 -3.78 -5.04
CA ILE A 84 -3.62 -3.07 -5.82
C ILE A 84 -2.84 -4.04 -6.71
N ALA A 85 -2.40 -5.18 -6.17
CA ALA A 85 -1.70 -6.21 -6.93
C ALA A 85 -2.55 -6.77 -8.08
N ARG A 86 -3.85 -6.98 -7.84
CA ARG A 86 -4.79 -7.37 -8.91
C ARG A 86 -4.83 -6.35 -10.05
N PHE A 87 -4.85 -5.06 -9.71
CA PHE A 87 -4.86 -3.98 -10.70
C PHE A 87 -3.60 -4.03 -11.57
N TYR A 88 -2.41 -4.06 -10.97
CA TYR A 88 -1.16 -4.11 -11.74
C TYR A 88 -0.99 -5.39 -12.56
N MET A 89 -1.48 -6.53 -12.06
CA MET A 89 -1.52 -7.77 -12.83
C MET A 89 -2.43 -7.65 -14.06
N ALA A 90 -3.62 -7.05 -13.90
CA ALA A 90 -4.59 -6.91 -14.98
C ALA A 90 -4.19 -5.87 -16.03
N GLU A 91 -3.53 -4.79 -15.60
CA GLU A 91 -3.14 -3.66 -16.47
C GLU A 91 -1.69 -3.78 -16.99
N SER A 92 -0.99 -4.88 -16.69
CA SER A 92 0.31 -5.16 -17.29
C SER A 92 0.14 -5.44 -18.78
N CYS A 93 0.89 -4.74 -19.63
CA CYS A 93 0.92 -5.02 -21.08
C CYS A 93 1.56 -6.38 -21.42
N GLY A 94 2.25 -7.01 -20.46
CA GLY A 94 2.85 -8.33 -20.62
C GLY A 94 4.16 -8.37 -21.42
N GLN A 95 4.76 -7.23 -21.79
CA GLN A 95 5.94 -7.24 -22.67
C GLN A 95 7.21 -7.80 -21.99
N CYS A 96 7.52 -7.36 -20.77
CA CYS A 96 8.71 -7.81 -20.04
C CYS A 96 8.35 -8.93 -19.05
N THR A 97 9.16 -10.01 -19.05
CA THR A 97 8.92 -11.19 -18.22
C THR A 97 8.83 -10.89 -16.72
N PRO A 98 9.72 -10.07 -16.12
CA PRO A 98 9.63 -9.77 -14.68
C PRO A 98 8.28 -9.14 -14.31
N CYS A 99 7.76 -8.21 -15.12
CA CYS A 99 6.43 -7.63 -14.90
C CYS A 99 5.31 -8.64 -15.18
N ARG A 100 5.30 -9.27 -16.37
CA ARG A 100 4.22 -10.16 -16.82
C ARG A 100 3.98 -11.32 -15.84
N GLU A 101 5.05 -12.00 -15.44
CA GLU A 101 4.96 -13.16 -14.56
C GLU A 101 4.95 -12.75 -13.09
N GLY A 102 5.77 -11.76 -12.72
CA GLY A 102 5.95 -11.32 -11.34
C GLY A 102 4.70 -10.70 -10.76
N THR A 103 4.01 -9.80 -11.48
CA THR A 103 2.75 -9.19 -10.98
C THR A 103 1.66 -10.23 -10.77
N GLY A 104 1.55 -11.21 -11.66
CA GLY A 104 0.67 -12.36 -11.50
C GLY A 104 1.02 -13.21 -10.29
N TRP A 105 2.30 -13.43 -10.02
CA TRP A 105 2.76 -14.18 -8.87
C TRP A 105 2.47 -13.46 -7.55
N LEU A 106 2.76 -12.16 -7.46
CA LEU A 106 2.43 -11.33 -6.31
C LEU A 106 0.93 -11.41 -5.98
N TYR A 107 0.07 -11.22 -6.99
CA TYR A 107 -1.37 -11.29 -6.79
C TYR A 107 -1.84 -12.67 -6.30
N ARG A 108 -1.34 -13.76 -6.90
CA ARG A 108 -1.72 -15.13 -6.47
C ARG A 108 -1.27 -15.45 -5.04
N MET A 109 -0.08 -15.03 -4.64
CA MET A 109 0.38 -15.19 -3.25
C MET A 109 -0.52 -14.42 -2.27
N LEU A 110 -0.90 -13.19 -2.62
CA LEU A 110 -1.82 -12.40 -1.79
C LEU A 110 -3.22 -13.01 -1.73
N CYS A 111 -3.72 -13.63 -2.80
CA CYS A 111 -4.96 -14.41 -2.74
C CYS A 111 -4.83 -15.58 -1.75
N ARG A 112 -3.78 -16.39 -1.87
CA ARG A 112 -3.53 -17.51 -0.94
C ARG A 112 -3.52 -17.05 0.52
N ILE A 113 -2.85 -15.94 0.84
CA ILE A 113 -2.83 -15.39 2.21
C ILE A 113 -4.25 -15.02 2.66
N VAL A 114 -5.01 -14.29 1.85
CA VAL A 114 -6.38 -13.86 2.22
C VAL A 114 -7.35 -15.04 2.29
N ASP A 115 -7.15 -16.08 1.49
CA ASP A 115 -8.00 -17.27 1.46
C ASP A 115 -7.62 -18.30 2.55
N GLY A 116 -6.64 -17.98 3.40
CA GLY A 116 -6.23 -18.81 4.54
C GLY A 116 -5.29 -19.97 4.18
N GLU A 117 -4.72 -19.93 2.98
CA GLU A 117 -3.80 -20.94 2.42
C GLU A 117 -2.33 -20.45 2.37
N GLY A 118 -2.06 -19.24 2.87
CA GLY A 118 -0.72 -18.65 2.92
C GLY A 118 0.10 -19.13 4.12
N SER A 119 1.43 -19.01 4.01
CA SER A 119 2.38 -19.26 5.10
C SER A 119 3.26 -18.03 5.38
N GLU A 120 3.99 -18.03 6.50
CA GLU A 120 4.91 -16.93 6.82
C GLU A 120 6.02 -16.80 5.77
N ASP A 121 6.48 -17.92 5.18
CA ASP A 121 7.41 -17.94 4.04
C ASP A 121 6.88 -17.18 2.82
N ASP A 122 5.56 -17.14 2.62
CA ASP A 122 4.97 -16.39 1.51
C ASP A 122 5.19 -14.87 1.69
N LEU A 123 5.36 -14.38 2.92
CA LEU A 123 5.64 -12.96 3.20
C LEU A 123 7.04 -12.56 2.75
N ASP A 124 8.03 -13.39 3.01
CA ASP A 124 9.40 -13.13 2.55
C ASP A 124 9.52 -13.29 1.03
N LYS A 125 8.81 -14.29 0.46
CA LYS A 125 8.72 -14.46 -1.00
C LYS A 125 8.06 -13.27 -1.69
N LEU A 126 7.04 -12.65 -1.08
CA LEU A 126 6.43 -11.44 -1.62
C LEU A 126 7.46 -10.31 -1.81
N VAL A 127 8.29 -10.07 -0.79
CA VAL A 127 9.35 -9.04 -0.87
C VAL A 127 10.43 -9.43 -1.88
N ASP A 128 10.88 -10.68 -1.87
CA ASP A 128 11.90 -11.17 -2.81
C ASP A 128 11.43 -11.07 -4.27
N VAL A 129 10.18 -11.45 -4.56
CA VAL A 129 9.60 -11.30 -5.90
C VAL A 129 9.47 -9.82 -6.28
N ALA A 130 9.00 -8.96 -5.37
CA ALA A 130 8.91 -7.52 -5.64
C ALA A 130 10.28 -6.91 -5.99
N ASN A 131 11.33 -7.26 -5.24
CA ASN A 131 12.70 -6.79 -5.49
C ASN A 131 13.26 -7.28 -6.84
N LYS A 132 12.82 -8.45 -7.32
CA LYS A 132 13.20 -8.99 -8.64
C LYS A 132 12.42 -8.35 -9.79
N ILE A 133 11.28 -7.72 -9.51
CA ILE A 133 10.53 -6.93 -10.50
C ILE A 133 11.16 -5.54 -10.60
N GLU A 134 11.36 -4.89 -9.47
CA GLU A 134 11.90 -3.53 -9.40
C GLU A 134 13.24 -3.42 -10.15
N GLY A 135 13.36 -2.42 -11.02
CA GLY A 135 14.57 -2.18 -11.80
C GLY A 135 14.88 -3.18 -12.92
N HIS A 136 14.04 -4.21 -13.11
CA HIS A 136 14.24 -5.26 -14.12
C HIS A 136 13.14 -5.26 -15.20
N THR A 137 12.37 -4.17 -15.31
CA THR A 137 11.27 -4.02 -16.26
C THR A 137 11.52 -2.92 -17.29
N ILE A 138 10.83 -2.97 -18.43
CA ILE A 138 11.01 -2.00 -19.52
C ILE A 138 10.45 -0.62 -19.15
N CYS A 139 9.33 -0.57 -18.44
CA CYS A 139 8.70 0.66 -17.96
C CYS A 139 8.51 0.63 -16.45
N ALA A 140 8.17 1.79 -15.87
CA ALA A 140 7.98 1.97 -14.43
C ALA A 140 6.73 1.28 -13.86
N LEU A 141 5.92 0.58 -14.68
CA LEU A 141 4.80 -0.22 -14.17
C LEU A 141 5.29 -1.36 -13.26
N GLY A 142 6.46 -1.93 -13.55
CA GLY A 142 7.09 -2.94 -12.70
C GLY A 142 7.36 -2.40 -11.29
N ASP A 143 8.06 -1.26 -11.21
CA ASP A 143 8.34 -0.58 -9.95
C ASP A 143 7.05 -0.19 -9.23
N ALA A 144 6.06 0.35 -9.96
CA ALA A 144 4.76 0.71 -9.44
C ALA A 144 3.97 -0.48 -8.87
N ALA A 145 4.22 -1.70 -9.35
CA ALA A 145 3.64 -2.92 -8.80
C ALA A 145 4.45 -3.48 -7.61
N ALA A 146 5.76 -3.25 -7.57
CA ALA A 146 6.67 -3.73 -6.54
C ALA A 146 6.63 -2.86 -5.26
N TRP A 147 6.66 -1.53 -5.40
CA TRP A 147 6.74 -0.58 -4.28
C TRP A 147 5.57 -0.71 -3.28
N PRO A 148 4.31 -0.94 -3.70
CA PRO A 148 3.23 -1.24 -2.76
C PRO A 148 3.51 -2.51 -1.95
N VAL A 149 4.00 -3.59 -2.55
CA VAL A 149 4.29 -4.83 -1.81
C VAL A 149 5.38 -4.60 -0.76
N GLN A 150 6.48 -3.97 -1.17
CA GLN A 150 7.61 -3.67 -0.27
C GLN A 150 7.18 -2.78 0.90
N SER A 151 6.48 -1.69 0.63
CA SER A 151 6.08 -0.72 1.66
C SER A 151 5.00 -1.25 2.60
N PHE A 152 4.02 -2.00 2.09
CA PHE A 152 3.00 -2.62 2.93
C PHE A 152 3.62 -3.65 3.87
N LEU A 153 4.54 -4.50 3.39
CA LEU A 153 5.22 -5.45 4.27
C LEU A 153 6.22 -4.77 5.21
N LYS A 154 6.88 -3.70 4.80
CA LYS A 154 7.76 -2.91 5.69
C LYS A 154 7.00 -2.33 6.89
N HIS A 155 5.80 -1.80 6.67
CA HIS A 155 5.07 -1.04 7.68
C HIS A 155 3.98 -1.84 8.40
N PHE A 156 3.38 -2.80 7.73
CA PHE A 156 2.21 -3.53 8.22
C PHE A 156 2.43 -5.04 8.27
N ARG A 157 3.69 -5.53 8.30
CA ARG A 157 4.02 -6.97 8.36
C ARG A 157 3.18 -7.74 9.39
N HIS A 158 2.99 -7.14 10.55
CA HIS A 158 2.22 -7.71 11.66
C HIS A 158 0.78 -8.07 11.25
N GLU A 159 0.12 -7.30 10.38
CA GLU A 159 -1.22 -7.64 9.88
C GLU A 159 -1.22 -8.84 8.93
N PHE A 160 -0.14 -8.98 8.15
CA PHE A 160 0.04 -10.14 7.27
C PHE A 160 0.32 -11.40 8.08
N GLU A 161 1.21 -11.31 9.08
CA GLU A 161 1.50 -12.40 10.01
C GLU A 161 0.25 -12.82 10.77
N TYR A 162 -0.53 -11.86 11.29
CA TYR A 162 -1.81 -12.14 11.94
C TYR A 162 -2.74 -12.88 10.98
N MET A 163 -2.89 -12.41 9.74
CA MET A 163 -3.78 -13.03 8.77
C MET A 163 -3.38 -14.47 8.42
N VAL A 164 -2.08 -14.72 8.27
CA VAL A 164 -1.55 -16.08 8.06
C VAL A 164 -1.85 -16.98 9.25
N ARG A 165 -1.59 -16.52 10.48
CA ARG A 165 -1.82 -17.30 11.72
C ARG A 165 -3.30 -17.54 12.01
N ASN A 166 -4.19 -16.71 11.48
CA ASN A 166 -5.64 -16.76 11.72
C ASN A 166 -6.45 -17.18 10.48
N ASN A 167 -5.87 -18.02 9.62
CA ASN A 167 -6.56 -18.64 8.47
C ASN A 167 -7.29 -17.62 7.57
N GLY A 168 -6.61 -16.53 7.19
CA GLY A 168 -7.14 -15.52 6.27
C GLY A 168 -8.01 -14.44 6.93
N ARG A 169 -8.24 -14.52 8.25
CA ARG A 169 -8.98 -13.49 9.00
C ARG A 169 -8.13 -12.25 9.23
N SER A 170 -8.71 -11.08 9.05
CA SER A 170 -7.98 -9.83 9.27
C SER A 170 -7.98 -9.43 10.74
N ILE A 171 -6.90 -8.78 11.20
CA ILE A 171 -6.82 -8.24 12.56
C ILE A 171 -7.92 -7.21 12.87
N VAL A 172 -8.34 -6.44 11.86
CA VAL A 172 -9.45 -5.47 11.99
C VAL A 172 -10.84 -6.12 12.09
N ASP A 173 -10.94 -7.42 11.79
CA ASP A 173 -12.17 -8.20 11.96
C ASP A 173 -12.28 -8.75 13.42
N ASP A 174 -11.20 -8.65 14.22
CA ASP A 174 -11.13 -9.09 15.62
C ASP A 174 -11.18 -7.89 16.59
N PRO A 175 -12.27 -7.74 17.37
CA PRO A 175 -12.44 -6.64 18.32
C PRO A 175 -11.38 -6.58 19.42
N SER A 176 -10.67 -7.68 19.70
CA SER A 176 -9.72 -7.75 20.83
C SER A 176 -8.33 -7.21 20.51
N GLU A 177 -7.93 -7.15 19.23
CA GLU A 177 -6.58 -6.72 18.80
C GLU A 177 -6.56 -5.45 17.95
N ALA A 178 -7.71 -4.94 17.48
CA ALA A 178 -7.78 -3.69 16.70
C ALA A 178 -7.33 -2.41 17.46
N ALA A 179 -7.03 -2.52 18.76
CA ALA A 179 -6.69 -1.40 19.65
C ALA A 179 -5.19 -1.30 20.04
N ALA A 180 -4.34 -2.22 19.58
CA ALA A 180 -2.88 -2.16 19.77
C ALA A 180 -2.20 -1.34 18.66
#